data_AF-A0A345VKT1-F1
#
_entry.id   AF-A0A345VKT1-F1
#
_cell.length_a   1.000
_cell.length_b   1.000
_cell.length_c   1.000
_cell.angle_alpha   90.00
_cell.angle_beta   90.00
_cell.angle_gamma   90.00
#
_symmetry.space_group_name_H-M   'P 1'
#
loop_
_entity.id
_entity.type
_entity.pdbx_description
1 polymer ?
#
loop_
_entity_poly.entity_id
_entity_poly.type
_entity_poly.pdbx_seq_one_letter_code
_entity_poly.pdbx_strand_id
1 'polypeptide(L)'
;MKEEAWLEWAVRLQALAQNGLAYNPAVFDRERYEEIRDIASQMMSAASGIPKSVVTELFASEDGYQTPKIDTRAAIFQEDKILLVQEANGLWALPGGDCVIIMTGA
;
A
#
# COMPACT_ATOMS: atom_id res chain seq x y z
N MET A 1 -1.53 -18.96 11.06
CA MET A 1 -0.30 -18.45 10.42
C MET A 1 0.09 -17.21 11.20
N LYS A 2 1.30 -17.15 11.78
CA LYS A 2 1.83 -15.86 12.24
C LYS A 2 2.13 -15.10 10.96
N GLU A 3 1.31 -14.13 10.58
CA GLU A 3 1.83 -13.04 9.75
C GLU A 3 3.06 -12.53 10.48
N GLU A 4 4.20 -12.60 9.79
CA GLU A 4 5.48 -12.51 10.45
C GLU A 4 5.63 -11.09 10.99
N ALA A 5 5.69 -10.92 12.31
CA ALA A 5 5.62 -9.61 12.97
C ALA A 5 6.63 -8.58 12.42
N TRP A 6 7.73 -9.05 11.82
CA TRP A 6 8.70 -8.20 11.13
C TRP A 6 8.11 -7.48 9.91
N LEU A 7 7.14 -8.07 9.20
CA LEU A 7 6.46 -7.48 8.05
C LEU A 7 5.60 -6.31 8.49
N GLU A 8 4.84 -6.49 9.57
CA GLU A 8 4.04 -5.42 10.19
C GLU A 8 4.94 -4.26 10.65
N TRP A 9 6.10 -4.58 11.24
CA TRP A 9 7.07 -3.57 11.65
C TRP A 9 7.67 -2.83 10.46
N ALA A 10 8.02 -3.53 9.36
CA ALA A 10 8.57 -2.91 8.16
C ALA A 10 7.57 -1.93 7.51
N VAL A 11 6.30 -2.34 7.38
CA VAL A 11 5.20 -1.47 6.90
C VAL A 11 5.03 -0.25 7.81
N ARG A 12 5.05 -0.46 9.12
CA ARG A 12 4.86 0.64 10.08
C ARG A 12 6.04 1.62 10.09
N LEU A 13 7.28 1.13 9.96
CA LEU A 13 8.47 1.98 9.88
C LEU A 13 8.47 2.84 8.61
N GLN A 14 8.13 2.25 7.46
CA GLN A 14 8.05 2.99 6.21
C GLN A 14 6.93 4.04 6.24
N ALA A 15 5.75 3.73 6.79
CA ALA A 15 4.69 4.71 6.98
C ALA A 15 5.10 5.89 7.88
N LEU A 16 5.81 5.63 8.99
CA LEU A 16 6.33 6.68 9.88
C LEU A 16 7.36 7.57 9.19
N ALA A 17 8.31 6.97 8.47
CA ALA A 17 9.32 7.71 7.71
C ALA A 17 8.68 8.60 6.64
N GLN A 18 7.73 8.06 5.90
CA GLN A 18 7.04 8.77 4.84
C GLN A 18 6.22 9.95 5.37
N ASN A 19 5.51 9.75 6.48
CA ASN A 19 4.79 10.83 7.16
C ASN A 19 5.76 11.91 7.67
N GLY A 20 6.89 11.50 8.24
CA GLY A 20 7.94 12.41 8.69
C GLY A 20 8.50 13.28 7.56
N LEU A 21 8.75 12.69 6.39
CA LEU A 21 9.22 13.39 5.19
C LEU A 21 8.17 14.33 4.58
N ALA A 22 6.89 13.96 4.66
CA ALA A 22 5.79 14.75 4.09
C ALA A 22 5.58 16.11 4.77
N TYR A 23 5.97 16.26 6.05
CA TYR A 23 5.83 17.52 6.80
C TYR A 23 7.03 18.47 6.66
N ASN A 24 7.85 18.29 5.62
CA ASN A 24 9.02 19.12 5.31
C ASN A 24 9.92 19.35 6.55
N PRO A 25 10.47 18.27 7.13
CA PRO A 25 11.18 18.32 8.40
C PRO A 25 12.51 19.06 8.28
N ALA A 26 13.11 19.45 9.41
CA ALA A 26 14.46 20.01 9.43
C ALA A 26 15.47 19.04 8.79
N VAL A 27 16.59 19.55 8.27
CA VAL A 27 17.57 18.77 7.49
C VAL A 27 18.00 17.48 8.21
N PHE A 28 18.26 17.54 9.51
CA PHE A 28 18.64 16.36 10.30
C PHE A 28 17.51 15.37 10.51
N ASP A 29 16.27 15.85 10.63
CA ASP A 29 15.10 14.97 10.75
C ASP A 29 14.80 14.31 9.40
N ARG A 30 15.00 15.03 8.30
CA ARG A 30 14.91 14.49 6.94
C ARG A 30 15.87 13.31 6.75
N GLU A 31 17.14 13.48 7.10
CA GLU A 31 18.14 12.41 7.01
C GLU A 31 17.73 11.18 7.82
N ARG A 32 17.21 11.37 9.04
CA ARG A 32 16.70 10.28 9.89
C ARG A 32 15.54 9.54 9.24
N TYR A 33 14.57 10.26 8.67
CA TYR A 33 13.44 9.61 8.01
C TYR A 33 13.86 8.89 6.72
N GLU A 34 14.80 9.44 5.96
CA GLU A 34 15.39 8.76 4.80
C GLU A 34 16.11 7.46 5.21
N GLU A 35 16.84 7.46 6.34
CA GLU A 35 17.48 6.28 6.90
C GLU A 35 16.46 5.23 7.37
N ILE A 36 15.40 5.63 8.09
CA ILE A 36 14.33 4.73 8.53
C ILE A 36 13.65 4.07 7.31
N ARG A 37 13.39 4.84 6.25
CA ARG A 37 12.82 4.32 5.00
C ARG A 37 13.75 3.30 4.35
N ASP A 38 15.06 3.54 4.38
CA ASP A 38 16.03 2.61 3.82
C ASP A 38 16.08 1.29 4.60
N ILE A 39 16.05 1.35 5.94
CA ILE A 39 16.00 0.16 6.81
C ILE A 39 14.74 -0.67 6.52
N ALA A 40 13.57 -0.04 6.39
CA ALA A 40 12.33 -0.74 6.07
C ALA A 40 12.40 -1.45 4.70
N SER A 41 12.95 -0.79 3.68
CA SER A 41 13.18 -1.41 2.36
C SER A 41 14.17 -2.58 2.41
N GLN A 42 15.20 -2.51 3.26
CA GLN A 42 16.14 -3.61 3.46
C GLN A 42 15.46 -4.81 4.13
N MET A 43 14.60 -4.59 5.14
CA MET A 43 13.83 -5.65 5.80
C MET A 43 12.94 -6.38 4.78
N MET A 44 12.23 -5.62 3.94
CA MET A 44 11.37 -6.17 2.89
C MET A 44 12.15 -6.97 1.83
N SER A 45 13.32 -6.46 1.41
CA SER A 45 14.18 -7.13 0.43
C SER A 45 14.76 -8.45 0.97
N ALA A 46 15.24 -8.44 2.22
CA ALA A 46 15.82 -9.61 2.86
C ALA A 46 14.82 -10.76 3.02
N ALA A 47 13.55 -10.45 3.28
CA ALA A 47 12.53 -11.47 3.50
C ALA A 47 11.84 -11.97 2.22
N SER A 48 11.68 -11.09 1.21
CA SER A 48 11.03 -11.47 -0.05
C SER A 48 11.99 -12.06 -1.09
N GLY A 49 13.31 -11.89 -0.91
CA GLY A 49 14.32 -12.22 -1.91
C GLY A 49 14.28 -11.30 -3.15
N ILE A 50 13.44 -10.26 -3.12
CA ILE A 50 13.30 -9.29 -4.20
C ILE A 50 14.43 -8.25 -4.07
N PRO A 51 15.07 -7.83 -5.17
CA PRO A 51 16.10 -6.79 -5.13
C PRO A 51 15.58 -5.51 -4.47
N LYS A 52 16.40 -4.91 -3.61
CA LYS A 52 16.07 -3.67 -2.89
C LYS A 52 15.59 -2.55 -3.81
N SER A 53 16.13 -2.44 -5.02
CA SER A 53 15.68 -1.45 -6.02
C SER A 53 14.19 -1.59 -6.37
N VAL A 54 13.73 -2.82 -6.60
CA VAL A 54 12.33 -3.14 -6.94
C VAL A 54 11.42 -2.93 -5.72
N VAL A 55 11.91 -3.25 -4.52
CA VAL A 55 11.19 -2.98 -3.27
C VAL A 55 11.02 -1.48 -3.08
N THR A 56 12.09 -0.69 -3.21
CA THR A 56 12.02 0.77 -3.10
C THR A 56 11.03 1.36 -4.10
N GLU A 57 11.00 0.85 -5.33
CA GLU A 57 10.07 1.31 -6.37
C GLU A 57 8.60 0.93 -6.11
N LEU A 58 8.32 -0.22 -5.49
CA LEU A 58 6.95 -0.65 -5.21
C LEU A 58 6.42 -0.17 -3.84
N PHE A 59 7.32 0.12 -2.91
CA PHE A 59 7.00 0.30 -1.49
C PHE A 59 7.36 1.69 -0.95
N ALA A 60 8.34 2.37 -1.53
CA ALA A 60 8.90 3.63 -1.02
C ALA A 60 8.92 4.75 -2.07
N SER A 61 8.18 4.58 -3.18
CA SER A 61 8.12 5.49 -4.32
C SER A 61 6.96 6.50 -4.26
N GLU A 62 6.01 6.31 -3.35
CA GLU A 62 4.92 7.28 -3.17
C GLU A 62 5.49 8.55 -2.55
N ASP A 63 5.14 9.70 -3.12
CA ASP A 63 5.37 11.02 -2.52
C ASP A 63 4.09 11.47 -1.79
N GLY A 64 4.21 11.86 -0.51
CA GLY A 64 3.09 12.29 0.33
C GLY A 64 2.69 11.29 1.43
N TYR A 65 1.63 11.60 2.17
CA TYR A 65 1.15 10.79 3.30
C TYR A 65 0.51 9.49 2.81
N GLN A 66 0.96 8.35 3.33
CA GLN A 66 0.33 7.08 2.97
C GLN A 66 -0.99 6.89 3.67
N THR A 67 -2.06 6.83 2.88
CA THR A 67 -3.39 6.40 3.32
C THR A 67 -3.61 4.95 2.90
N PRO A 68 -4.45 4.17 3.61
CA PRO A 68 -4.80 2.82 3.17
C PRO A 68 -5.33 2.85 1.72
N LYS A 69 -4.84 1.95 0.86
CA LYS A 69 -5.36 1.82 -0.51
C LYS A 69 -6.85 1.50 -0.44
N ILE A 70 -7.66 2.34 -1.07
CA ILE A 70 -9.12 2.22 -1.09
C ILE A 70 -9.50 1.38 -2.32
N ASP A 71 -10.18 0.26 -2.09
CA ASP A 71 -10.86 -0.53 -3.12
C ASP A 71 -12.36 -0.24 -3.04
N THR A 72 -13.01 -0.13 -4.20
CA THR A 72 -14.46 0.09 -4.29
C THR A 72 -15.14 -1.14 -4.85
N ARG A 73 -16.23 -1.58 -4.22
CA ARG A 73 -17.07 -2.71 -4.67
C ARG A 73 -18.51 -2.27 -4.80
N ALA A 74 -19.12 -2.54 -5.95
CA ALA A 74 -20.51 -2.22 -6.24
C ALA A 74 -21.40 -3.44 -5.93
N ALA A 75 -22.36 -3.26 -5.02
CA ALA A 75 -23.42 -4.24 -4.79
C ALA A 75 -24.64 -3.88 -5.65
N ILE A 76 -24.84 -4.63 -6.74
CA ILE A 76 -25.95 -4.42 -7.68
C ILE A 76 -26.96 -5.56 -7.50
N PHE A 77 -28.19 -5.19 -7.15
CA PHE A 77 -29.28 -6.13 -6.92
C PHE A 77 -30.33 -6.04 -8.03
N GLN A 78 -30.78 -7.20 -8.51
CA GLN A 78 -31.93 -7.32 -9.40
C GLN A 78 -32.83 -8.42 -8.84
N GLU A 79 -34.02 -8.04 -8.38
CA GLU A 79 -34.91 -8.93 -7.60
C GLU A 79 -34.14 -9.51 -6.39
N ASP A 80 -34.17 -10.83 -6.21
CA ASP A 80 -33.47 -11.55 -5.13
C ASP A 80 -32.06 -12.03 -5.54
N LYS A 81 -31.46 -11.42 -6.58
CA LYS A 81 -30.13 -11.80 -7.10
C LYS A 81 -29.14 -10.65 -6.99
N ILE A 82 -27.87 -11.00 -6.77
CA ILE A 82 -26.73 -10.07 -6.74
C ILE A 82 -25.80 -10.31 -7.94
N LEU A 83 -25.30 -9.24 -8.54
CA LEU A 83 -24.34 -9.32 -9.64
C LEU A 83 -22.93 -9.66 -9.13
N LEU A 84 -22.30 -10.66 -9.74
CA LEU A 84 -20.91 -11.04 -9.51
C LEU A 84 -20.17 -11.10 -10.85
N VAL A 85 -18.87 -10.84 -10.82
CA VAL A 85 -17.96 -10.98 -11.97
C VAL A 85 -16.96 -12.08 -11.64
N GLN A 86 -16.68 -12.95 -12.62
CA GLN A 86 -15.63 -13.96 -12.48
C GLN A 86 -14.29 -13.36 -12.93
N GLU A 87 -13.32 -13.30 -12.04
CA GLU A 87 -11.98 -12.80 -12.33
C GLU A 87 -11.13 -13.88 -13.06
N ALA A 88 -10.00 -13.48 -13.62
CA ALA A 88 -9.10 -14.38 -14.35
C ALA A 88 -8.54 -15.53 -13.48
N ASN A 89 -8.61 -15.41 -12.15
CA ASN A 89 -8.28 -16.46 -11.19
C ASN A 89 -9.39 -17.51 -11.03
N GLY A 90 -10.53 -17.36 -11.71
CA GLY A 90 -11.68 -18.27 -11.67
C GLY A 90 -12.63 -18.05 -10.48
N LEU A 91 -12.33 -17.13 -9.57
CA LEU A 91 -13.16 -16.79 -8.42
C LEU A 91 -14.17 -15.69 -8.77
N TRP A 92 -15.27 -15.64 -8.02
CA TRP A 92 -16.32 -14.63 -8.18
C TRP A 92 -16.16 -13.52 -7.14
N ALA A 93 -16.22 -12.28 -7.59
CA ALA A 93 -16.17 -11.10 -6.75
C ALA A 93 -17.27 -10.11 -7.13
N LEU A 94 -17.59 -9.20 -6.22
CA LEU A 94 -18.41 -8.03 -6.56
C LEU A 94 -17.69 -7.19 -7.62
N PRO A 95 -18.41 -6.65 -8.62
CA PRO A 95 -17.83 -5.71 -9.58
C PRO A 95 -17.16 -4.56 -8.83
N GLY A 96 -15.90 -4.27 -9.16
CA GLY A 96 -15.13 -3.24 -8.46
C GLY A 96 -13.65 -3.26 -8.81
N GLY A 97 -12.87 -2.51 -8.04
CA GLY A 97 -11.42 -2.41 -8.19
C GLY A 97 -10.84 -1.21 -7.45
N ASP A 98 -9.55 -0.97 -7.67
CA ASP A 98 -8.80 0.11 -7.06
C ASP A 98 -9.43 1.48 -7.31
N CYS A 99 -9.57 2.28 -6.26
CA CYS A 99 -10.11 3.62 -6.37
C CYS A 99 -9.04 4.55 -6.96
N VAL A 100 -9.29 5.05 -8.18
CA VAL A 100 -8.45 6.08 -8.81
C VAL A 100 -8.80 7.43 -8.21
N ILE A 101 -7.78 8.26 -7.92
CA ILE A 101 -7.84 9.54 -7.16
C ILE A 101 -8.79 10.61 -7.77
N ILE A 102 -9.42 10.36 -8.93
CA ILE A 102 -10.34 11.30 -9.59
C ILE A 102 -11.56 10.55 -10.16
N MET A 103 -12.32 9.85 -9.32
CA MET A 103 -13.63 9.29 -9.70
C MET A 103 -14.72 9.66 -8.68
N THR A 104 -14.94 10.95 -8.45
CA THR A 104 -16.24 11.42 -7.93
C THR A 104 -16.97 12.12 -9.07
N GLY A 105 -17.91 11.40 -9.69
CA GLY A 105 -18.88 12.00 -10.59
C GLY A 105 -19.92 12.79 -9.79
N ALA A 106 -20.27 13.98 -10.29
CA ALA A 106 -21.42 14.77 -9.85
C ALA A 106 -22.75 14.04 -10.13
#